data_AF-A0A1E7FAK4-F1
#
_entry.id   AF-A0A1E7FAK4-F1
#
_cell.length_a   1.000
_cell.length_b   1.000
_cell.length_c   1.000
_cell.angle_alpha   90.00
_cell.angle_beta   90.00
_cell.angle_gamma   90.00
#
_symmetry.space_group_name_H-M   'P 1'
#
loop_
_entity.id
_entity.type
_entity.pdbx_description
1 polymer ?
#
loop_
_entity_poly.entity_id
_entity_poly.type
_entity_poly.pdbx_seq_one_letter_code
_entity_poly.pdbx_strand_id
1 'polypeptide(L)'
;MEQKTLPVSQYTPDNILQKSRLAGVSMVNGPSIIKSGAMATELILRHGDGRIRVIFYHAFVWSRGVEPGSCPPQGLKLFRTTLSKEAIRTTAPTAETEAKEVPVDGNPTFYRPVPPFNWHKKWSGTSWTWGPQSGNRGWAVDELEDVDSWHGITPVDCWNLRLPGGIHLQAPRIITESSVGICRLAWLPNDDTLLRVEAGVSALQPMEMEDDTMVGFQPPSLTSLRCDMLSRVGELENAPRPSKEWNTNDEVESEEIKSEETSTGTTPPKTRDDAASPATPRDYLSL
;
A
#
# COMPACT_ATOMS: atom_id res chain seq x y z
N MET A 1 0.13 40.77 -8.91
CA MET A 1 0.36 39.31 -8.77
C MET A 1 1.68 39.00 -9.43
N GLU A 2 2.69 38.59 -8.67
CA GLU A 2 3.99 38.22 -9.21
C GLU A 2 3.94 36.72 -9.57
N GLN A 3 4.01 36.41 -10.87
CA GLN A 3 3.98 35.02 -11.36
C GLN A 3 5.40 34.45 -11.28
N LYS A 4 5.67 33.62 -10.28
CA LYS A 4 6.93 32.86 -10.18
C LYS A 4 6.78 31.52 -10.90
N THR A 5 7.41 31.39 -12.06
CA THR A 5 7.52 30.11 -12.78
C THR A 5 8.48 29.22 -12.01
N LEU A 6 8.00 28.05 -11.57
CA LEU A 6 8.88 27.07 -10.95
C LEU A 6 9.76 26.42 -12.02
N PRO A 7 11.08 26.37 -11.84
CA PRO A 7 11.94 25.64 -12.77
C PRO A 7 11.53 24.17 -12.75
N VAL A 8 11.05 23.69 -13.88
CA VAL A 8 10.81 22.26 -14.10
C VAL A 8 12.18 21.59 -14.14
N SER A 9 12.48 20.73 -13.17
CA SER A 9 13.70 19.93 -13.23
C SER A 9 13.66 19.07 -14.49
N GLN A 10 14.65 19.21 -15.35
CA GLN A 10 14.80 18.35 -16.53
C GLN A 10 15.47 17.05 -16.10
N TYR A 11 14.80 15.93 -16.34
CA TYR A 11 15.42 14.62 -16.19
C TYR A 11 16.47 14.44 -17.29
N THR A 12 17.73 14.37 -16.91
CA THR A 12 18.84 13.97 -17.77
C THR A 12 19.24 12.53 -17.42
N PRO A 13 19.87 11.78 -18.33
CA PRO A 13 20.46 10.48 -18.01
C PRO A 13 21.34 10.51 -16.75
N ASP A 14 22.03 11.63 -16.52
CA ASP A 14 22.96 11.82 -15.40
C ASP A 14 22.28 12.11 -14.05
N ASN A 15 21.03 12.62 -14.05
CA ASN A 15 20.33 13.02 -12.83
C ASN A 15 19.08 12.17 -12.50
N ILE A 16 18.51 11.48 -13.49
CA ILE A 16 17.31 10.66 -13.30
C ILE A 16 17.59 9.50 -12.35
N LEU A 17 18.76 8.87 -12.49
CA LEU A 17 19.15 7.72 -11.67
C LEU A 17 19.67 8.09 -10.27
N GLN A 18 19.85 9.38 -9.99
CA GLN A 18 20.33 9.84 -8.68
C GLN A 18 19.22 9.79 -7.62
N LYS A 19 17.98 10.13 -8.04
CA LYS A 19 16.80 10.17 -7.15
C LYS A 19 15.75 9.13 -7.50
N SER A 20 15.79 8.61 -8.72
CA SER A 20 14.91 7.54 -9.15
C SER A 20 15.72 6.29 -9.44
N ARG A 21 15.14 5.12 -9.15
CA ARG A 21 15.69 3.84 -9.57
C ARG A 21 14.59 3.05 -10.26
N LEU A 22 14.97 2.35 -11.33
CA LEU A 22 14.06 1.54 -12.12
C LEU A 22 14.63 0.14 -12.22
N ALA A 23 13.77 -0.87 -12.02
CA ALA A 23 14.12 -2.27 -12.18
C ALA A 23 12.89 -3.04 -12.67
N GLY A 24 13.00 -3.67 -13.84
CA GLY A 24 11.89 -4.37 -14.47
C GLY A 24 10.68 -3.46 -14.70
N VAL A 25 9.55 -3.81 -14.09
CA VAL A 25 8.29 -3.05 -14.15
C VAL A 25 8.08 -2.08 -13.00
N SER A 26 9.11 -1.89 -12.16
CA SER A 26 9.05 -1.14 -10.92
C SER A 26 9.92 0.11 -10.99
N MET A 27 9.48 1.15 -10.30
CA MET A 27 10.26 2.37 -10.09
C MET A 27 10.06 2.88 -8.67
N VAL A 28 11.14 3.40 -8.10
CA VAL A 28 11.11 4.25 -6.90
C VAL A 28 11.59 5.64 -7.28
N ASN A 29 10.97 6.66 -6.71
CA ASN A 29 11.40 8.05 -6.79
C ASN A 29 11.44 8.63 -5.38
N GLY A 30 12.60 9.15 -5.00
CA GLY A 30 12.93 9.53 -3.63
C GLY A 30 13.66 8.43 -2.85
N PRO A 31 13.75 8.56 -1.52
CA PRO A 31 13.07 9.56 -0.69
C PRO A 31 13.55 10.98 -1.00
N SER A 32 12.67 11.98 -0.85
CA SER A 32 13.00 13.39 -1.10
C SER A 32 12.18 14.32 -0.22
N ILE A 33 12.79 15.43 0.19
CA ILE A 33 12.09 16.47 0.95
C ILE A 33 11.34 17.37 -0.03
N ILE A 34 10.04 17.52 0.18
CA ILE A 34 9.20 18.45 -0.59
C ILE A 34 9.16 19.82 0.09
N LYS A 35 8.64 20.85 -0.59
CA LYS A 35 8.62 22.24 -0.08
C LYS A 35 7.97 22.41 1.29
N SER A 36 7.06 21.51 1.67
CA SER A 36 6.43 21.53 3.00
C SER A 36 7.33 21.00 4.12
N GLY A 37 8.57 20.59 3.81
CA GLY A 37 9.49 19.93 4.74
C GLY A 37 9.21 18.44 4.97
N ALA A 38 8.10 17.91 4.44
CA ALA A 38 7.80 16.48 4.52
C ALA A 38 8.73 15.66 3.62
N MET A 39 9.03 14.44 4.04
CA MET A 39 9.67 13.45 3.20
C MET A 39 8.61 12.74 2.36
N ALA A 40 8.86 12.58 1.07
CA ALA A 40 8.04 11.81 0.15
C ALA A 40 8.84 10.64 -0.44
N THR A 41 8.24 9.46 -0.46
CA THR A 41 8.76 8.27 -1.16
C THR A 41 7.68 7.77 -2.12
N GLU A 42 7.98 7.75 -3.42
CA GLU A 42 7.07 7.32 -4.47
C GLU A 42 7.48 5.92 -4.97
N LEU A 43 6.53 4.98 -4.97
CA LEU A 43 6.70 3.64 -5.56
C LEU A 43 5.72 3.46 -6.70
N ILE A 44 6.19 2.81 -7.76
CA ILE A 44 5.46 2.63 -9.00
C ILE A 44 5.58 1.18 -9.46
N LEU A 45 4.47 0.61 -9.89
CA LEU A 45 4.40 -0.67 -10.60
C LEU A 45 3.62 -0.49 -11.90
N ARG A 46 4.07 -1.14 -12.97
CA ARG A 46 3.40 -1.14 -14.28
C ARG A 46 3.01 -2.56 -14.70
N HIS A 47 1.86 -2.70 -15.36
CA HIS A 47 1.44 -3.93 -16.03
C HIS A 47 0.54 -3.60 -17.22
N GLY A 48 0.84 -4.14 -18.40
CA GLY A 48 0.09 -3.82 -19.62
C GLY A 48 0.01 -2.31 -19.89
N ASP A 49 -1.22 -1.83 -20.09
CA ASP A 49 -1.56 -0.41 -20.24
C ASP A 49 -1.63 0.38 -18.92
N GLY A 50 -1.57 -0.32 -17.78
CA GLY A 50 -1.86 0.23 -16.47
C GLY A 50 -0.63 0.47 -15.60
N ARG A 51 -0.77 1.42 -14.67
CA ARG A 51 0.25 1.77 -13.68
C ARG A 51 -0.39 2.11 -12.34
N ILE A 52 0.18 1.56 -11.28
CA ILE A 52 -0.08 1.97 -9.90
C ILE A 52 1.07 2.86 -9.43
N ARG A 53 0.72 4.01 -8.87
CA ARG A 53 1.66 4.95 -8.25
C ARG A 53 1.20 5.24 -6.84
N VAL A 54 2.06 4.97 -5.86
CA VAL A 54 1.82 5.32 -4.45
C VAL A 54 2.87 6.33 -4.00
N ILE A 55 2.46 7.32 -3.21
CA ILE A 55 3.36 8.25 -2.54
C ILE A 55 3.08 8.18 -1.04
N PHE A 56 4.12 7.86 -0.27
CA PHE A 56 4.12 7.91 1.19
C PHE A 56 4.70 9.24 1.64
N TYR A 57 3.99 9.96 2.50
CA TYR A 57 4.44 11.22 3.08
C TYR A 57 4.66 11.08 4.58
N HIS A 58 5.89 11.37 5.00
CA HIS A 58 6.28 11.39 6.41
C HIS A 58 6.66 12.81 6.84
N ALA A 59 6.19 13.23 8.00
CA ALA A 59 6.45 14.56 8.57
C ALA A 59 7.16 14.45 9.92
N PHE A 60 7.92 15.48 10.27
CA PHE A 60 8.66 15.54 11.53
C PHE A 60 7.75 15.37 12.75
N VAL A 61 8.22 14.59 13.72
CA VAL A 61 7.59 14.41 15.02
C VAL A 61 8.62 14.40 16.13
N TRP A 62 8.16 14.78 17.32
CA TRP A 62 8.91 14.76 18.56
C TRP A 62 8.31 13.70 19.49
N SER A 63 9.14 13.17 20.37
CA SER A 63 8.72 12.26 21.45
C SER A 63 7.68 12.94 22.34
N ARG A 64 6.82 12.12 22.94
CA ARG A 64 5.78 12.63 23.84
C ARG A 64 6.41 13.43 24.98
N GLY A 65 5.93 14.65 25.18
CA GLY A 65 6.43 15.56 26.22
C GLY A 65 7.61 16.45 25.79
N VAL A 66 8.06 16.34 24.54
CA VAL A 66 9.08 17.24 23.97
C VAL A 66 8.37 18.32 23.14
N GLU A 67 8.69 19.58 23.40
CA GLU A 67 8.14 20.72 22.67
C GLU A 67 8.78 20.81 21.27
N PRO A 68 7.99 20.94 20.18
CA PRO A 68 8.54 21.15 18.85
C PRO A 68 9.50 22.36 18.80
N GLY A 69 10.70 22.16 18.28
CA GLY A 69 11.73 23.20 18.19
C GLY A 69 12.67 23.31 19.41
N SER A 70 12.36 22.64 20.53
CA SER A 70 13.28 22.54 21.68
C SER A 70 14.50 21.66 21.39
N CYS A 71 14.36 20.70 20.48
CA CYS A 71 15.44 19.88 19.95
C CYS A 71 15.13 19.49 18.48
N PRO A 72 16.09 18.90 17.76
CA PRO A 72 15.83 18.30 16.46
C PRO A 72 14.71 17.24 16.54
N PRO A 73 13.95 17.04 15.46
CA PRO A 73 12.94 16.00 15.39
C PRO A 73 13.54 14.60 15.59
N GLN A 74 12.81 13.75 16.31
CA GLN A 74 13.25 12.40 16.70
C GLN A 74 12.64 11.30 15.82
N GLY A 75 11.73 11.67 14.92
CA GLY A 75 11.18 10.76 13.94
C GLY A 75 10.43 11.45 12.80
N LEU A 76 10.10 10.66 11.78
CA LEU A 76 9.23 11.04 10.68
C LEU A 76 7.98 10.15 10.71
N LYS A 77 6.82 10.70 11.04
CA LYS A 77 5.55 9.98 11.11
C LYS A 77 4.82 10.01 9.77
N LEU A 78 4.35 8.85 9.31
CA LEU A 78 3.46 8.73 8.15
C LEU A 78 2.15 9.48 8.47
N PHE A 79 1.83 10.50 7.66
CA PHE A 79 0.61 11.29 7.85
C PHE A 79 -0.30 11.26 6.62
N ARG A 80 0.23 10.89 5.45
CA ARG A 80 -0.55 10.81 4.22
C ARG A 80 0.02 9.74 3.28
N THR A 81 -0.89 9.03 2.63
CA THR A 81 -0.58 8.16 1.48
C THR A 81 -1.47 8.59 0.33
N THR A 82 -0.92 8.71 -0.88
CA THR A 82 -1.70 8.99 -2.10
C THR A 82 -1.52 7.84 -3.07
N LEU A 83 -2.62 7.29 -3.58
CA LEU A 83 -2.62 6.26 -4.59
C LEU A 83 -3.23 6.82 -5.88
N SER A 84 -2.56 6.57 -7.00
CA SER A 84 -3.05 6.86 -8.34
C SER A 84 -3.12 5.56 -9.14
N LYS A 85 -4.25 5.34 -9.80
CA LYS A 85 -4.49 4.24 -10.75
C LYS A 85 -4.55 4.87 -12.13
N GLU A 86 -3.58 4.55 -12.98
CA GLU A 86 -3.36 5.24 -14.24
C GLU A 86 -3.39 4.20 -15.37
N ALA A 87 -3.98 4.55 -16.51
CA ALA A 87 -4.04 3.65 -17.66
C ALA A 87 -3.91 4.45 -18.96
N ILE A 88 -3.33 3.84 -19.99
CA ILE A 88 -3.32 4.38 -21.35
C ILE A 88 -4.66 4.00 -22.02
N ARG A 89 -5.74 4.68 -21.58
CA ARG A 89 -7.11 4.47 -22.06
C ARG A 89 -7.74 5.80 -22.45
N THR A 90 -8.81 5.75 -23.23
CA THR A 90 -9.57 6.95 -23.65
C THR A 90 -10.26 7.64 -22.48
N THR A 91 -10.57 6.88 -21.42
CA THR A 91 -11.17 7.37 -20.19
C THR A 91 -10.36 6.92 -18.98
N ALA A 92 -10.43 7.71 -17.90
CA ALA A 92 -9.77 7.35 -16.65
C ALA A 92 -10.41 6.07 -16.07
N PRO A 93 -9.62 5.14 -15.51
CA PRO A 93 -10.18 3.94 -14.90
C PRO A 93 -10.94 4.30 -13.62
N THR A 94 -12.24 4.10 -13.64
CA THR A 94 -13.14 4.12 -12.49
C THR A 94 -13.91 2.79 -12.39
N ALA A 95 -14.52 2.51 -11.24
CA ALA A 95 -15.35 1.32 -11.06
C ALA A 95 -16.48 1.25 -12.09
N GLU A 96 -17.09 2.40 -12.42
CA GLU A 96 -18.19 2.49 -13.38
C GLU A 96 -17.72 2.27 -14.82
N THR A 97 -16.54 2.80 -15.18
CA THR A 97 -15.98 2.60 -16.53
C THR A 97 -15.59 1.15 -16.75
N GLU A 98 -14.90 0.52 -15.79
CA GLU A 98 -14.45 -0.87 -15.91
C GLU A 98 -15.61 -1.89 -15.79
N ALA A 99 -16.71 -1.51 -15.15
CA ALA A 99 -17.93 -2.34 -15.14
C ALA A 99 -18.67 -2.33 -16.48
N LYS A 100 -18.55 -1.25 -17.27
CA LYS A 100 -19.17 -1.14 -18.60
C LYS A 100 -18.29 -1.71 -19.70
N GLU A 101 -17.00 -1.44 -19.61
CA GLU A 101 -16.00 -1.84 -20.59
C GLU A 101 -14.83 -2.48 -19.86
N VAL A 102 -14.88 -3.81 -19.77
CA VAL A 102 -13.83 -4.58 -19.13
C VAL A 102 -12.54 -4.46 -19.96
N PRO A 103 -11.39 -4.15 -19.34
CA PRO A 103 -10.11 -4.09 -20.04
C PRO A 103 -9.81 -5.41 -20.78
N VAL A 104 -9.18 -5.30 -21.95
CA VAL A 104 -8.73 -6.47 -22.74
C VAL A 104 -7.71 -7.30 -21.94
N ASP A 105 -7.73 -8.62 -22.14
CA ASP A 105 -6.78 -9.56 -21.56
C ASP A 105 -5.33 -9.05 -21.63
N GLY A 106 -4.62 -9.20 -20.50
CA GLY A 106 -3.27 -8.66 -20.30
C GLY A 106 -3.22 -7.22 -19.78
N ASN A 107 -4.35 -6.49 -19.78
CA ASN A 107 -4.48 -5.21 -19.09
C ASN A 107 -5.12 -5.40 -17.71
N PRO A 108 -4.75 -4.60 -16.72
CA PRO A 108 -5.28 -4.72 -15.37
C PRO A 108 -6.70 -4.15 -15.24
N THR A 109 -7.52 -4.81 -14.43
CA THR A 109 -8.80 -4.27 -13.93
C THR A 109 -8.60 -3.73 -12.53
N PHE A 110 -8.61 -2.40 -12.39
CA PHE A 110 -8.28 -1.68 -11.16
C PHE A 110 -9.31 -1.80 -10.05
N TYR A 111 -10.56 -2.14 -10.35
CA TYR A 111 -11.66 -2.21 -9.39
C TYR A 111 -12.23 -3.61 -9.19
N ARG A 112 -11.57 -4.65 -9.72
CA ARG A 112 -11.97 -6.04 -9.47
C ARG A 112 -11.83 -6.40 -7.98
N PRO A 113 -12.75 -7.22 -7.43
CA PRO A 113 -12.54 -7.80 -6.11
C PRO A 113 -11.36 -8.77 -6.16
N VAL A 114 -10.50 -8.73 -5.15
CA VAL A 114 -9.37 -9.66 -5.03
C VAL A 114 -9.46 -10.35 -3.66
N PRO A 115 -9.83 -11.64 -3.63
CA PRO A 115 -9.94 -12.38 -2.39
C PRO A 115 -8.60 -12.44 -1.64
N PRO A 116 -8.60 -12.44 -0.29
CA PRO A 116 -7.37 -12.53 0.50
C PRO A 116 -6.47 -13.72 0.13
N PHE A 117 -7.04 -14.87 -0.23
CA PHE A 117 -6.29 -16.07 -0.59
C PHE A 117 -5.55 -15.98 -1.93
N ASN A 118 -5.91 -15.04 -2.83
CA ASN A 118 -5.15 -14.84 -4.07
C ASN A 118 -3.74 -14.29 -3.82
N TRP A 119 -3.50 -13.71 -2.64
CA TRP A 119 -2.16 -13.32 -2.21
C TRP A 119 -1.32 -14.52 -1.73
N HIS A 120 -1.98 -15.60 -1.31
CA HIS A 120 -1.38 -16.76 -0.66
C HIS A 120 -1.30 -17.94 -1.64
N LYS A 121 -0.40 -17.82 -2.63
CA LYS A 121 -0.13 -18.83 -3.66
C LYS A 121 1.36 -19.14 -3.71
N LYS A 122 1.74 -20.24 -4.38
CA LYS A 122 3.15 -20.47 -4.71
C LYS A 122 3.52 -19.56 -5.88
N TRP A 123 4.53 -18.72 -5.68
CA TRP A 123 4.98 -17.72 -6.65
C TRP A 123 6.42 -18.02 -7.07
N SER A 124 6.73 -17.93 -8.35
CA SER A 124 8.09 -18.01 -8.88
C SER A 124 8.35 -16.86 -9.85
N GLY A 125 9.59 -16.57 -10.20
CA GLY A 125 9.89 -15.59 -11.25
C GLY A 125 11.25 -14.96 -11.10
N THR A 126 11.32 -13.64 -11.13
CA THR A 126 12.59 -12.91 -11.04
C THR A 126 12.54 -11.84 -9.97
N SER A 127 13.66 -11.66 -9.29
CA SER A 127 13.88 -10.57 -8.35
C SER A 127 15.08 -9.75 -8.78
N TRP A 128 14.98 -8.44 -8.60
CA TRP A 128 16.03 -7.47 -8.81
C TRP A 128 16.21 -6.66 -7.54
N THR A 129 17.45 -6.40 -7.16
CA THR A 129 17.77 -5.54 -6.04
C THR A 129 18.83 -4.51 -6.40
N TRP A 130 18.80 -3.41 -5.68
CA TRP A 130 19.86 -2.42 -5.67
C TRP A 130 20.19 -2.03 -4.23
N GLY A 131 21.47 -1.85 -3.94
CA GLY A 131 21.96 -1.20 -2.74
C GLY A 131 23.17 -0.32 -3.04
N PRO A 132 23.45 0.71 -2.23
CA PRO A 132 24.52 1.67 -2.49
C PRO A 132 25.91 1.02 -2.55
N GLN A 133 26.16 -0.01 -1.73
CA GLN A 133 27.42 -0.75 -1.70
C GLN A 133 27.43 -1.96 -2.64
N SER A 134 26.29 -2.64 -2.76
CA SER A 134 26.17 -3.92 -3.47
C SER A 134 25.88 -3.78 -4.96
N GLY A 135 25.47 -2.60 -5.42
CA GLY A 135 25.07 -2.33 -6.78
C GLY A 135 23.78 -3.06 -7.17
N ASN A 136 23.55 -3.20 -8.48
CA ASN A 136 22.42 -3.95 -9.02
C ASN A 136 22.71 -5.46 -8.98
N ARG A 137 21.75 -6.26 -8.53
CA ARG A 137 21.78 -7.73 -8.62
C ARG A 137 20.42 -8.24 -9.05
N GLY A 138 20.39 -9.41 -9.69
CA GLY A 138 19.15 -10.09 -10.06
C GLY A 138 19.31 -11.59 -9.99
N TRP A 139 18.24 -12.29 -9.65
CA TRP A 139 18.20 -13.75 -9.56
C TRP A 139 16.81 -14.29 -9.92
N ALA A 140 16.77 -15.57 -10.29
CA ALA A 140 15.52 -16.31 -10.43
C ALA A 140 15.04 -16.74 -9.03
N VAL A 141 13.74 -16.63 -8.80
CA VAL A 141 13.06 -17.10 -7.60
C VAL A 141 12.29 -18.35 -7.99
N ASP A 142 12.74 -19.52 -7.54
CA ASP A 142 12.09 -20.79 -7.87
C ASP A 142 10.75 -20.92 -7.13
N GLU A 143 10.75 -20.58 -5.84
CA GLU A 143 9.55 -20.46 -5.03
C GLU A 143 9.74 -19.33 -4.01
N LEU A 144 8.76 -18.43 -3.90
CA LEU A 144 8.76 -17.34 -2.96
C LEU A 144 8.58 -17.89 -1.54
N GLU A 145 9.58 -17.66 -0.69
CA GLU A 145 9.54 -18.10 0.69
C GLU A 145 8.50 -17.32 1.52
N ASP A 146 7.96 -17.96 2.56
CA ASP A 146 6.98 -17.34 3.47
C ASP A 146 7.56 -16.11 4.18
N VAL A 147 8.84 -16.13 4.54
CA VAL A 147 9.54 -14.99 5.18
C VAL A 147 9.61 -13.77 4.28
N ASP A 148 9.63 -13.98 2.96
CA ASP A 148 9.60 -12.94 1.94
C ASP A 148 8.16 -12.54 1.56
N SER A 149 7.15 -13.27 2.05
CA SER A 149 5.73 -13.04 1.77
C SER A 149 5.13 -12.01 2.72
N TRP A 150 5.55 -10.74 2.56
CA TRP A 150 5.13 -9.62 3.40
C TRP A 150 3.67 -9.15 3.20
N HIS A 151 2.90 -9.81 2.33
CA HIS A 151 1.45 -9.59 2.20
C HIS A 151 0.61 -10.36 3.23
N GLY A 152 1.22 -11.10 4.17
CA GLY A 152 0.52 -11.78 5.28
C GLY A 152 0.13 -10.86 6.46
N ILE A 153 -0.10 -11.48 7.64
CA ILE A 153 -0.37 -10.75 8.90
C ILE A 153 0.86 -9.91 9.25
N THR A 154 0.63 -8.65 9.58
CA THR A 154 1.68 -7.64 9.55
C THR A 154 2.03 -7.12 10.95
N PRO A 155 3.30 -6.77 11.24
CA PRO A 155 3.67 -6.18 12.53
C PRO A 155 2.89 -4.91 12.84
N VAL A 156 2.60 -4.68 14.13
CA VAL A 156 1.82 -3.54 14.65
C VAL A 156 2.47 -2.19 14.29
N ASP A 157 3.78 -2.18 14.09
CA ASP A 157 4.59 -0.98 13.85
C ASP A 157 4.46 -0.44 12.41
N CYS A 158 3.83 -1.21 11.52
CA CYS A 158 3.55 -0.81 10.15
C CYS A 158 2.13 -0.27 9.98
N TRP A 159 1.98 0.66 9.05
CA TRP A 159 0.70 1.00 8.45
C TRP A 159 0.53 0.15 7.18
N ASN A 160 -0.63 -0.48 7.01
CA ASN A 160 -0.91 -1.34 5.88
C ASN A 160 -2.31 -1.06 5.34
N LEU A 161 -2.49 -1.16 4.02
CA LEU A 161 -3.78 -0.95 3.37
C LEU A 161 -3.92 -1.88 2.16
N ARG A 162 -5.01 -2.64 2.12
CA ARG A 162 -5.42 -3.43 0.94
C ARG A 162 -6.56 -2.71 0.23
N LEU A 163 -6.49 -2.65 -1.09
CA LEU A 163 -7.45 -1.95 -1.93
C LEU A 163 -7.93 -2.83 -3.09
N PRO A 164 -9.12 -2.54 -3.66
CA PRO A 164 -9.61 -3.20 -4.87
C PRO A 164 -8.59 -3.12 -6.02
N GLY A 165 -8.64 -4.11 -6.91
CA GLY A 165 -7.64 -4.27 -7.97
C GLY A 165 -6.37 -4.97 -7.51
N GLY A 166 -6.39 -5.61 -6.34
CA GLY A 166 -5.28 -6.42 -5.84
C GLY A 166 -4.08 -5.58 -5.42
N ILE A 167 -4.30 -4.45 -4.77
CA ILE A 167 -3.22 -3.54 -4.35
C ILE A 167 -2.99 -3.71 -2.85
N HIS A 168 -1.73 -3.86 -2.45
CA HIS A 168 -1.31 -3.89 -1.05
C HIS A 168 -0.20 -2.87 -0.82
N LEU A 169 -0.42 -1.98 0.13
CA LEU A 169 0.49 -0.92 0.52
C LEU A 169 0.96 -1.16 1.94
N GLN A 170 2.24 -0.92 2.20
CA GLN A 170 2.81 -0.95 3.52
C GLN A 170 3.87 0.13 3.68
N ALA A 171 3.92 0.78 4.84
CA ALA A 171 4.96 1.72 5.20
C ALA A 171 5.15 1.78 6.72
N PRO A 172 6.35 2.19 7.20
CA PRO A 172 6.57 2.44 8.62
C PRO A 172 5.67 3.58 9.10
N ARG A 173 5.06 3.42 10.29
CA ARG A 173 4.30 4.49 10.94
C ARG A 173 5.21 5.64 11.34
N ILE A 174 6.42 5.34 11.80
CA ILE A 174 7.45 6.29 12.21
C ILE A 174 8.80 5.78 11.70
N ILE A 175 9.62 6.65 11.13
CA ILE A 175 11.02 6.40 10.76
C ILE A 175 11.90 7.18 11.75
N THR A 176 12.89 6.52 12.35
CA THR A 176 13.84 7.12 13.31
C THR A 176 15.25 7.15 12.72
N GLU A 177 16.17 7.87 13.36
CA GLU A 177 17.58 7.93 12.94
C GLU A 177 18.28 6.56 12.88
N SER A 178 17.86 5.64 13.74
CA SER A 178 18.49 4.33 13.94
C SER A 178 17.93 3.22 13.05
N SER A 179 16.91 3.52 12.23
CA SER A 179 16.18 2.50 11.49
C SER A 179 16.05 2.82 10.00
N VAL A 180 16.09 1.76 9.19
CA VAL A 180 15.67 1.82 7.80
C VAL A 180 14.16 1.62 7.75
N GLY A 181 13.45 2.61 7.26
CA GLY A 181 12.02 2.51 6.98
C GLY A 181 11.79 1.70 5.71
N ILE A 182 10.89 0.71 5.75
CA ILE A 182 10.58 -0.12 4.58
C ILE A 182 9.22 0.27 4.00
N CYS A 183 9.24 0.92 2.83
CA CYS A 183 8.04 1.24 2.06
C CYS A 183 7.79 0.17 1.00
N ARG A 184 6.56 -0.30 0.88
CA ARG A 184 6.19 -1.46 0.04
C ARG A 184 4.92 -1.20 -0.75
N LEU A 185 4.94 -1.65 -1.99
CA LEU A 185 3.79 -1.72 -2.88
C LEU A 185 3.80 -3.09 -3.57
N ALA A 186 2.72 -3.84 -3.42
CA ALA A 186 2.47 -5.07 -4.18
C ALA A 186 1.17 -4.94 -4.95
N TRP A 187 1.13 -5.61 -6.10
CA TRP A 187 0.00 -5.56 -7.00
C TRP A 187 -0.23 -6.92 -7.69
N LEU A 188 -1.47 -7.38 -7.64
CA LEU A 188 -2.03 -8.49 -8.41
C LEU A 188 -2.83 -7.92 -9.60
N PRO A 189 -2.17 -7.49 -10.70
CA PRO A 189 -2.88 -6.93 -11.86
C PRO A 189 -3.89 -7.93 -12.45
N ASN A 190 -3.57 -9.22 -12.35
CA ASN A 190 -4.45 -10.37 -12.62
C ASN A 190 -4.20 -11.45 -11.55
N ASP A 191 -4.85 -12.61 -11.65
CA ASP A 191 -4.75 -13.66 -10.63
C ASP A 191 -3.48 -14.52 -10.71
N ASP A 192 -2.70 -14.38 -11.78
CA ASP A 192 -1.52 -15.20 -12.05
C ASP A 192 -0.21 -14.40 -12.02
N THR A 193 -0.28 -13.10 -11.75
CA THR A 193 0.87 -12.19 -11.73
C THR A 193 0.91 -11.45 -10.40
N LEU A 194 2.05 -11.51 -9.71
CA LEU A 194 2.35 -10.72 -8.52
C LEU A 194 3.56 -9.82 -8.79
N LEU A 195 3.34 -8.52 -8.75
CA LEU A 195 4.37 -7.50 -8.88
C LEU A 195 4.64 -6.88 -7.52
N ARG A 196 5.91 -6.68 -7.17
CA ARG A 196 6.30 -6.12 -5.88
C ARG A 196 7.42 -5.11 -6.03
N VAL A 197 7.36 -4.07 -5.21
CA VAL A 197 8.45 -3.14 -5.01
C VAL A 197 8.58 -2.81 -3.53
N GLU A 198 9.80 -2.88 -3.04
CA GLU A 198 10.20 -2.56 -1.67
C GLU A 198 11.35 -1.56 -1.73
N ALA A 199 11.22 -0.46 -1.00
CA ALA A 199 12.24 0.57 -0.88
C ALA A 199 12.63 0.74 0.59
N GLY A 200 13.91 0.53 0.89
CA GLY A 200 14.50 0.93 2.16
C GLY A 200 14.89 2.39 2.12
N VAL A 201 14.40 3.15 3.10
CA VAL A 201 14.66 4.58 3.23
C VAL A 201 15.30 4.88 4.58
N SER A 202 16.36 5.68 4.58
CA SER A 202 16.92 6.27 5.81
C SER A 202 16.75 7.77 5.80
N ALA A 203 16.53 8.33 6.99
CA ALA A 203 16.40 9.77 7.22
C ALA A 203 16.87 10.10 8.64
N LEU A 204 16.98 11.40 8.94
CA LEU A 204 17.41 11.89 10.26
C LEU A 204 18.81 11.39 10.68
N GLN A 205 19.68 11.07 9.73
CA GLN A 205 21.08 10.76 10.06
C GLN A 205 21.79 12.06 10.44
N PRO A 206 22.28 12.21 11.68
CA PRO A 206 22.91 13.44 12.11
C PRO A 206 24.17 13.74 11.27
N MET A 207 24.44 15.02 11.06
CA MET A 207 25.72 15.47 10.50
C MET A 207 26.49 16.22 11.57
N GLU A 208 27.79 15.95 11.63
CA GLU A 208 28.72 16.78 12.40
C GLU A 208 28.82 18.14 11.70
N MET A 209 28.43 19.20 12.40
CA MET A 209 28.64 20.58 11.96
C MET A 209 29.83 21.14 12.73
N GLU A 210 30.66 21.95 12.05
CA GLU A 210 31.85 22.57 12.66
C GLU A 210 31.50 23.48 13.86
N ASP A 211 30.27 23.99 13.88
CA ASP A 211 29.69 24.72 15.01
C ASP A 211 28.77 23.76 15.80
N ASP A 212 29.17 23.37 17.03
CA ASP A 212 28.45 22.51 18.00
C ASP A 212 27.03 23.00 18.40
N THR A 213 26.52 24.03 17.74
CA THR A 213 25.25 24.70 18.04
C THR A 213 24.09 24.26 17.15
N MET A 214 24.35 23.57 16.02
CA MET A 214 23.32 23.14 15.06
C MET A 214 23.45 21.67 14.69
N VAL A 215 22.44 20.86 15.05
CA VAL A 215 22.33 19.48 14.54
C VAL A 215 21.68 19.54 13.15
N GLY A 216 22.49 19.34 12.12
CA GLY A 216 21.97 19.08 10.78
C GLY A 216 21.64 17.60 10.59
N PHE A 217 20.88 17.31 9.53
CA PHE A 217 20.67 15.94 9.07
C PHE A 217 21.15 15.78 7.65
N GLN A 218 21.72 14.62 7.35
CA GLN A 218 21.94 14.18 5.99
C GLN A 218 20.59 14.13 5.24
N PRO A 219 20.58 14.45 3.93
CA PRO A 219 19.39 14.27 3.11
C PRO A 219 18.86 12.82 3.21
N PRO A 220 17.54 12.61 3.20
CA PRO A 220 16.97 11.28 3.10
C PRO A 220 17.53 10.53 1.91
N SER A 221 17.78 9.23 2.09
CA SER A 221 18.45 8.41 1.09
C SER A 221 17.79 7.05 0.93
N LEU A 222 17.87 6.53 -0.30
CA LEU A 222 17.44 5.18 -0.62
C LEU A 222 18.59 4.23 -0.23
N THR A 223 18.32 3.32 0.70
CA THR A 223 19.30 2.35 1.20
C THR A 223 19.20 1.00 0.51
N SER A 224 18.02 0.66 0.01
CA SER A 224 17.78 -0.56 -0.74
C SER A 224 16.57 -0.42 -1.66
N LEU A 225 16.57 -1.21 -2.72
CA LEU A 225 15.41 -1.46 -3.58
C LEU A 225 15.32 -2.96 -3.82
N ARG A 226 14.13 -3.55 -3.75
CA ARG A 226 13.83 -4.88 -4.25
C ARG A 226 12.59 -4.80 -5.15
N CYS A 227 12.65 -5.42 -6.31
CA CYS A 227 11.59 -5.45 -7.29
C CYS A 227 11.38 -6.88 -7.76
N ASP A 228 10.17 -7.40 -7.58
CA ASP A 228 9.86 -8.77 -7.96
C ASP A 228 8.79 -8.80 -9.05
N MET A 229 9.01 -9.68 -10.02
CA MET A 229 8.06 -10.02 -11.08
C MET A 229 7.80 -11.51 -10.98
N LEU A 230 6.67 -11.87 -10.40
CA LEU A 230 6.35 -13.23 -10.04
C LEU A 230 5.09 -13.70 -10.78
N SER A 231 5.10 -14.99 -11.12
CA SER A 231 4.01 -15.73 -11.72
C SER A 231 3.58 -16.85 -10.78
N ARG A 232 2.28 -17.12 -10.76
CA ARG A 232 1.72 -18.21 -9.96
C ARG A 232 2.16 -19.55 -10.53
N VAL A 233 2.68 -20.43 -9.65
CA VAL A 233 3.11 -21.79 -10.00
C VAL A 233 2.38 -22.88 -9.21
N GLY A 234 1.55 -22.50 -8.24
CA GLY A 234 0.76 -23.46 -7.48
C GLY A 234 -0.04 -22.86 -6.34
N GLU A 235 -0.63 -23.76 -5.55
CA GLU A 235 -1.32 -23.44 -4.30
C GLU A 235 -0.40 -23.69 -3.11
N LEU A 236 -0.50 -22.88 -2.05
CA LEU A 236 0.15 -23.18 -0.77
C LEU A 236 -0.52 -24.41 -0.15
N GLU A 237 0.30 -25.34 0.35
CA GLU A 237 -0.18 -26.50 1.09
C GLU A 237 -0.79 -26.04 2.42
N ASN A 238 -1.96 -26.60 2.80
CA ASN A 238 -2.70 -26.27 4.02
C ASN A 238 -3.26 -24.84 4.15
N ALA A 239 -3.35 -24.05 3.06
CA ALA A 239 -4.09 -22.80 3.11
C ALA A 239 -5.58 -23.07 3.44
N PRO A 240 -6.18 -22.42 4.46
CA PRO A 240 -7.59 -22.61 4.77
C PRO A 240 -8.42 -22.18 3.56
N ARG A 241 -8.99 -23.16 2.87
CA ARG A 241 -10.00 -22.92 1.84
C ARG A 241 -11.29 -22.52 2.56
N PRO A 242 -12.01 -21.47 2.12
CA PRO A 242 -13.40 -21.37 2.52
C PRO A 242 -14.10 -22.67 2.13
N SER A 243 -14.81 -23.29 3.08
CA SER A 243 -15.58 -24.50 2.82
C SER A 243 -16.52 -24.24 1.65
N LYS A 244 -16.74 -25.26 0.81
CA LYS A 244 -17.67 -25.20 -0.34
C LYS A 244 -19.07 -24.73 0.03
N GLU A 245 -19.44 -24.82 1.32
CA GLU A 245 -20.74 -24.45 1.88
C GLU A 245 -21.05 -22.94 1.79
N TRP A 246 -20.06 -22.07 1.61
CA TRP A 246 -20.34 -20.62 1.50
C TRP A 246 -20.99 -20.23 0.16
N ASN A 247 -20.85 -21.05 -0.88
CA ASN A 247 -21.32 -20.75 -2.24
C ASN A 247 -22.60 -21.49 -2.64
N THR A 248 -23.23 -22.26 -1.76
CA THR A 248 -24.41 -23.09 -2.07
C THR A 248 -25.76 -22.48 -1.69
N ASN A 249 -25.82 -21.21 -1.25
CA ASN A 249 -27.10 -20.58 -0.90
C ASN A 249 -27.82 -19.87 -2.06
N ASP A 250 -27.37 -20.03 -3.31
CA ASP A 250 -27.99 -19.39 -4.49
C ASP A 250 -28.75 -20.38 -5.42
N GLU A 251 -29.08 -21.60 -4.97
CA GLU A 251 -29.98 -22.50 -5.70
C GLU A 251 -31.36 -22.60 -5.01
N VAL A 252 -32.24 -21.67 -5.41
CA VAL A 252 -33.70 -21.74 -5.55
C VAL A 252 -34.46 -22.85 -4.80
N GLU A 253 -35.29 -22.47 -3.83
CA GLU A 253 -36.60 -23.12 -3.61
C GLU A 253 -37.72 -22.08 -3.84
N SER A 254 -38.31 -22.18 -5.02
CA SER A 254 -39.62 -21.61 -5.34
C SER A 254 -40.69 -22.47 -4.67
N GLU A 255 -41.20 -22.06 -3.51
CA GLU A 255 -42.43 -22.65 -2.97
C GLU A 255 -43.63 -21.71 -3.17
N GLU A 256 -44.64 -22.26 -3.84
CA GLU A 256 -45.94 -21.69 -4.11
C GLU A 256 -46.65 -21.26 -2.82
N ILE A 257 -47.09 -20.01 -2.76
CA ILE A 257 -48.02 -19.55 -1.71
C ILE A 257 -49.40 -20.14 -2.01
N LYS A 258 -49.76 -21.22 -1.31
CA LYS A 258 -51.16 -21.67 -1.20
C LYS A 258 -51.86 -20.94 -0.05
N SER A 259 -52.96 -20.29 -0.41
CA SER A 259 -53.93 -19.69 0.50
C SER A 259 -54.79 -20.74 1.20
N GLU A 260 -55.00 -20.61 2.51
CA GLU A 260 -56.31 -20.84 3.16
C GLU A 260 -56.34 -20.35 4.64
N GLU A 261 -57.50 -19.82 5.02
CA GLU A 261 -57.93 -19.22 6.30
C GLU A 261 -58.00 -20.29 7.42
N THR A 262 -58.03 -20.08 8.75
CA THR A 262 -58.86 -19.19 9.60
C THR A 262 -58.52 -19.42 11.09
N SER A 263 -58.73 -18.41 11.95
CA SER A 263 -59.03 -18.47 13.42
C SER A 263 -57.90 -18.93 14.38
N THR A 264 -57.66 -18.41 15.60
CA THR A 264 -58.30 -17.42 16.48
C THR A 264 -57.32 -17.10 17.62
N GLY A 265 -57.25 -15.82 18.04
CA GLY A 265 -57.18 -15.43 19.46
C GLY A 265 -55.84 -15.51 20.23
N THR A 266 -55.27 -14.34 20.55
CA THR A 266 -55.11 -13.78 21.93
C THR A 266 -53.79 -13.01 22.09
N THR A 267 -53.90 -11.69 22.30
CA THR A 267 -52.89 -10.79 22.92
C THR A 267 -53.43 -10.47 24.34
N PRO A 268 -52.71 -9.91 25.35
CA PRO A 268 -51.35 -9.34 25.46
C PRO A 268 -50.66 -9.77 26.83
N PRO A 269 -49.63 -9.14 27.49
CA PRO A 269 -49.16 -7.75 27.39
C PRO A 269 -47.65 -7.44 27.45
N LYS A 270 -47.41 -6.16 27.09
CA LYS A 270 -46.20 -5.37 27.24
C LYS A 270 -45.60 -5.45 28.65
N THR A 271 -44.28 -5.54 28.72
CA THR A 271 -43.50 -4.94 29.81
C THR A 271 -42.35 -4.14 29.22
N ARG A 272 -42.30 -2.88 29.64
CA ARG A 272 -41.22 -1.91 29.48
C ARG A 272 -40.23 -2.21 30.60
N ASP A 273 -38.93 -2.18 30.34
CA ASP A 273 -37.90 -1.51 31.15
C ASP A 273 -36.50 -1.72 30.54
N ASP A 274 -35.67 -0.69 30.72
CA ASP A 274 -34.50 -0.29 29.93
C ASP A 274 -33.21 -1.12 30.12
N ALA A 275 -32.30 -1.08 29.13
CA ALA A 275 -30.99 -0.40 29.23
C ALA A 275 -29.94 -0.87 28.19
N ALA A 276 -29.13 0.12 27.75
CA ALA A 276 -27.80 0.04 27.12
C ALA A 276 -27.71 -0.23 25.60
N SER A 277 -27.80 0.88 24.84
CA SER A 277 -27.11 1.02 23.55
C SER A 277 -25.58 0.97 23.73
N PRO A 278 -24.83 0.24 22.88
CA PRO A 278 -23.38 0.39 22.83
C PRO A 278 -23.00 1.69 22.11
N ALA A 279 -22.17 2.48 22.79
CA ALA A 279 -21.73 3.81 22.41
C ALA A 279 -20.86 3.83 21.15
N THR A 280 -21.03 4.90 20.37
CA THR A 280 -20.17 5.37 19.28
C THR A 280 -18.75 5.72 19.77
N PRO A 281 -17.68 5.45 19.00
CA PRO A 281 -16.34 5.92 19.33
C PRO A 281 -16.19 7.42 19.03
N ARG A 282 -15.90 8.19 20.09
CA ARG A 282 -15.59 9.62 20.08
C ARG A 282 -14.26 9.92 19.37
N ASP A 283 -14.31 10.95 18.53
CA ASP A 283 -13.41 12.09 18.40
C ASP A 283 -11.97 11.93 18.93
N TYR A 284 -11.02 11.88 17.99
CA TYR A 284 -9.64 12.32 18.21
C TYR A 284 -9.24 13.28 17.07
N LEU A 285 -9.63 14.54 17.20
CA LEU A 285 -9.01 15.67 16.49
C LEU A 285 -9.10 16.91 17.39
N SER A 286 -7.98 17.26 18.02
CA SER A 286 -7.65 18.64 18.31
C SER A 286 -6.15 18.82 18.09
N LEU A 287 -5.84 19.88 17.34
CA LEU A 287 -4.52 20.34 16.91
C LEU A 287 -3.54 20.52 18.07
#